data_AF-A0A8T5G1A4-F1
#
_entry.id   AF-A0A8T5G1A4-F1
#
_cell.length_a   1.000
_cell.length_b   1.000
_cell.length_c   1.000
_cell.angle_alpha   90.00
_cell.angle_beta   90.00
_cell.angle_gamma   90.00
#
_symmetry.space_group_name_H-M   'P 1'
#
loop_
_entity.id
_entity.type
_entity.pdbx_description
1 polymer ?
#
loop_
_entity_poly.entity_id
_entity_poly.type
_entity_poly.pdbx_seq_one_letter_code
_entity_poly.pdbx_strand_id
1 'polypeptide(L)'
;MIKPSKVVFINDKLEENFNSLKKDDPIRKGIVRAIRDLQKNAFSGIQVPKRLIPKEYMHKYEINNLWKYDLPNGWRLLYTVTPENKVEIISAILEWFNHKDYERKMKY
;
A
#
# COMPACT_ATOMS: atom_id res chain seq x y z
N MET A 1 7.74 -16.22 -7.28
CA MET A 1 7.87 -16.80 -5.92
C MET A 1 6.80 -16.17 -5.05
N ILE A 2 5.86 -16.97 -4.52
CA ILE A 2 4.83 -16.48 -3.60
C ILE A 2 5.50 -16.32 -2.23
N LYS A 3 5.39 -15.13 -1.64
CA LYS A 3 5.86 -14.91 -0.27
C LYS A 3 4.72 -14.34 0.57
N PRO A 4 4.21 -15.09 1.56
CA PRO A 4 3.22 -14.56 2.48
C PRO A 4 3.82 -13.39 3.27
N SER A 5 2.96 -12.48 3.74
CA SER A 5 3.40 -11.34 4.52
C SER A 5 2.42 -10.93 5.60
N LYS A 6 2.95 -10.37 6.68
CA LYS A 6 2.15 -9.58 7.61
C LYS A 6 1.81 -8.25 6.92
N VAL A 7 0.58 -7.78 7.10
CA VAL A 7 0.14 -6.50 6.54
C VAL A 7 -0.17 -5.55 7.67
N VAL A 8 0.41 -4.35 7.62
CA VAL A 8 0.26 -3.32 8.66
C VAL A 8 -0.03 -1.97 8.01
N PHE A 9 -0.68 -1.07 8.74
CA PHE A 9 -0.70 0.35 8.39
C PHE A 9 0.57 1.02 8.92
N ILE A 10 1.10 2.01 8.19
CA ILE A 10 2.35 2.68 8.58
C ILE A 10 2.21 3.53 9.86
N ASN A 11 0.98 3.91 10.23
CA ASN A 11 0.67 4.62 11.47
C ASN A 11 -0.81 4.45 11.86
N ASP A 12 -1.09 4.73 13.13
CA ASP A 12 -2.42 4.58 13.74
C ASP A 12 -3.47 5.46 13.06
N LYS A 13 -3.12 6.69 12.68
CA LYS A 13 -4.04 7.61 11.99
C LYS A 13 -4.56 7.03 10.67
N LEU A 14 -3.70 6.33 9.93
CA LEU A 14 -4.10 5.68 8.68
C LEU A 14 -5.02 4.49 8.96
N GLU A 15 -4.75 3.72 10.01
CA GLU A 15 -5.62 2.63 10.45
C GLU A 15 -6.99 3.15 10.91
N GLU A 16 -7.04 4.24 11.67
CA GLU A 16 -8.27 4.93 12.08
C GLU A 16 -9.07 5.40 10.86
N ASN A 17 -8.42 5.99 9.86
CA ASN A 17 -9.07 6.38 8.61
C ASN A 17 -9.72 5.16 7.92
N PHE A 18 -9.02 4.03 7.84
CA PHE A 18 -9.60 2.79 7.29
C PHE A 18 -10.80 2.30 8.12
N ASN A 19 -10.67 2.32 9.44
CA ASN A 19 -11.72 1.88 10.36
C ASN A 19 -12.96 2.78 10.33
N SER A 20 -12.80 4.07 10.00
CA SER A 20 -13.90 5.02 9.83
C SER A 20 -14.73 4.78 8.55
N LEU A 21 -14.19 4.07 7.55
CA LEU A 21 -14.92 3.77 6.32
C LEU A 21 -16.11 2.86 6.61
N LYS A 22 -17.25 3.13 5.95
CA LYS A 22 -18.45 2.29 6.10
C LYS A 22 -18.18 0.87 5.59
N LYS A 23 -18.83 -0.13 6.20
CA LYS A 23 -18.64 -1.55 5.84
C LYS A 23 -19.00 -1.85 4.37
N ASP A 24 -19.98 -1.15 3.84
CA ASP A 24 -20.47 -1.29 2.47
C ASP A 24 -19.66 -0.49 1.44
N ASP A 25 -18.79 0.41 1.89
CA ASP A 25 -17.93 1.25 1.06
C ASP A 25 -17.06 0.39 0.10
N PRO A 26 -17.16 0.60 -1.23
CA PRO A 26 -16.35 -0.12 -2.21
C PRO A 26 -14.83 -0.01 -1.95
N ILE A 27 -14.35 1.14 -1.46
CA ILE A 27 -12.93 1.37 -1.14
C ILE A 27 -12.54 0.48 0.04
N ARG A 28 -13.35 0.45 1.12
CA ARG A 28 -13.08 -0.43 2.27
C ARG A 28 -13.00 -1.89 1.85
N LYS A 29 -13.96 -2.35 1.05
CA LYS A 29 -13.96 -3.72 0.49
C LYS A 29 -12.72 -3.98 -0.35
N GLY A 30 -12.31 -3.01 -1.17
CA GLY A 30 -11.08 -3.05 -1.96
C GLY A 30 -9.83 -3.19 -1.09
N ILE A 31 -9.70 -2.38 -0.04
CA ILE A 31 -8.57 -2.43 0.89
C ILE A 31 -8.54 -3.78 1.64
N VAL A 32 -9.69 -4.27 2.12
CA VAL A 32 -9.77 -5.60 2.76
C VAL A 32 -9.32 -6.71 1.81
N ARG A 33 -9.70 -6.63 0.53
CA ARG A 33 -9.21 -7.56 -0.49
C ARG A 33 -7.70 -7.44 -0.69
N ALA A 34 -7.19 -6.21 -0.84
CA ALA A 34 -5.76 -5.96 -0.98
C ALA A 34 -4.96 -6.54 0.19
N ILE A 35 -5.42 -6.34 1.44
CA ILE A 35 -4.80 -6.93 2.63
C ILE A 35 -4.73 -8.46 2.51
N ARG A 36 -5.82 -9.13 2.13
CA ARG A 36 -5.85 -10.59 1.97
C ARG A 36 -4.90 -11.08 0.87
N ASP A 37 -4.81 -10.34 -0.23
CA ASP A 37 -3.93 -10.70 -1.34
C ASP A 37 -2.47 -10.51 -0.96
N LEU A 38 -2.13 -9.41 -0.27
CA LEU A 38 -0.78 -9.15 0.25
C LEU A 38 -0.37 -10.16 1.33
N GLN A 39 -1.31 -10.60 2.17
CA GLN A 39 -1.06 -11.67 3.14
C GLN A 39 -0.63 -12.98 2.47
N LYS A 40 -1.19 -13.29 1.29
CA LYS A 40 -0.80 -14.46 0.50
C LYS A 40 0.47 -14.22 -0.30
N ASN A 41 0.62 -13.03 -0.88
CA ASN A 41 1.76 -12.65 -1.71
C ASN A 41 2.06 -11.15 -1.60
N ALA A 42 3.12 -10.78 -0.88
CA ALA A 42 3.55 -9.38 -0.74
C ALA A 42 3.78 -8.65 -2.08
N PHE A 43 4.11 -9.41 -3.13
CA PHE A 43 4.44 -8.89 -4.45
C PHE A 43 3.26 -8.95 -5.44
N SER A 44 2.02 -9.05 -4.96
CA SER A 44 0.82 -9.10 -5.82
C SER A 44 0.44 -7.74 -6.42
N GLY A 45 1.06 -6.65 -5.99
CA GLY A 45 0.89 -5.32 -6.57
C GLY A 45 1.79 -5.05 -7.78
N ILE A 46 1.69 -3.84 -8.31
CA ILE A 46 2.52 -3.32 -9.39
C ILE A 46 3.68 -2.54 -8.77
N GLN A 47 4.91 -2.96 -9.08
CA GLN A 47 6.09 -2.25 -8.62
C GLN A 47 6.20 -0.87 -9.29
N VAL A 48 6.42 0.17 -8.48
CA VAL A 48 6.70 1.52 -8.98
C VAL A 48 8.20 1.62 -9.33
N PRO A 49 8.57 2.04 -10.55
CA PRO A 49 9.97 2.26 -10.90
C PRO A 49 10.66 3.20 -9.92
N LYS A 50 11.87 2.86 -9.46
CA LYS A 50 12.60 3.64 -8.43
C LYS A 50 12.70 5.13 -8.74
N ARG A 51 12.89 5.50 -10.01
CA ARG A 51 12.95 6.89 -10.48
C ARG A 51 11.66 7.70 -10.28
N LEU A 52 10.53 7.02 -10.11
CA LEU A 52 9.19 7.61 -9.93
C LEU A 52 8.75 7.63 -8.46
N ILE A 53 9.54 7.07 -7.54
CA ILE A 53 9.21 7.09 -6.11
C ILE A 53 9.39 8.53 -5.60
N PRO A 54 8.35 9.13 -4.96
CA PRO A 54 8.48 10.46 -4.38
C PRO A 54 9.60 10.50 -3.33
N LYS A 55 10.50 11.49 -3.43
CA LYS A 55 11.59 11.69 -2.46
C LYS A 55 11.08 11.82 -1.02
N GLU A 56 9.92 12.47 -0.84
CA GLU A 56 9.25 12.57 0.45
C GLU A 56 9.06 11.20 1.11
N TYR A 57 8.65 10.17 0.36
CA TYR A 57 8.44 8.84 0.91
C TYR A 57 9.75 8.14 1.26
N MET A 58 10.77 8.29 0.41
CA MET A 58 12.10 7.74 0.68
C MET A 58 12.71 8.34 1.96
N HIS A 59 12.50 9.63 2.22
CA HIS A 59 13.02 10.28 3.42
C HIS A 59 12.14 10.05 4.65
N LYS A 60 10.82 10.13 4.52
CA LYS A 60 9.88 10.04 5.65
C LYS A 60 9.78 8.62 6.20
N TYR A 61 9.78 7.63 5.32
CA TYR A 61 9.58 6.22 5.69
C TYR A 61 10.84 5.37 5.51
N GLU A 62 11.96 5.97 5.08
CA GLU A 62 13.23 5.28 4.84
C GLU A 62 13.10 4.09 3.89
N ILE A 63 12.17 4.17 2.93
CA ILE A 63 11.89 3.11 1.97
C ILE A 63 12.73 3.24 0.70
N ASN A 64 13.06 2.09 0.10
CA ASN A 64 13.77 2.01 -1.18
C ASN A 64 12.94 1.32 -2.29
N ASN A 65 11.71 0.92 -1.96
CA ASN A 65 10.76 0.27 -2.86
C ASN A 65 9.34 0.75 -2.56
N LEU A 66 8.54 0.88 -3.62
CA LEU A 66 7.16 1.31 -3.56
C LEU A 66 6.33 0.45 -4.51
N TRP A 67 5.15 0.06 -4.06
CA TRP A 67 4.22 -0.77 -4.79
C TRP A 67 2.86 -0.11 -4.82
N LYS A 68 2.13 -0.35 -5.90
CA LYS A 68 0.77 0.13 -6.13
C LYS A 68 -0.16 -1.07 -6.25
N TYR A 69 -1.27 -1.05 -5.53
CA TYR A 69 -2.37 -1.97 -5.70
C TYR A 69 -3.59 -1.21 -6.23
N ASP A 70 -4.18 -1.67 -7.32
CA ASP A 70 -5.35 -1.03 -7.92
C ASP A 70 -6.63 -1.38 -7.15
N LEU A 71 -7.34 -0.35 -6.70
CA LEU A 71 -8.59 -0.45 -5.96
C LEU A 71 -9.78 -0.08 -6.88
N PRO A 72 -11.03 -0.38 -6.48
CA PRO A 72 -12.21 0.01 -7.23
C PRO A 72 -12.29 1.51 -7.55
N ASN A 73 -13.00 1.86 -8.62
CA ASN A 73 -13.27 3.25 -9.02
C ASN A 73 -12.00 4.09 -9.28
N GLY A 74 -10.92 3.45 -9.72
CA GLY A 74 -9.65 4.12 -9.98
C GLY A 74 -8.93 4.60 -8.70
N TRP A 75 -9.28 4.07 -7.53
CA TRP A 75 -8.48 4.28 -6.33
C TRP A 75 -7.20 3.44 -6.39
N ARG A 76 -6.17 3.88 -5.68
CA ARG A 76 -4.86 3.24 -5.68
C ARG A 76 -4.35 3.20 -4.26
N LEU A 77 -3.93 2.03 -3.81
CA LEU A 77 -3.27 1.83 -2.52
C LEU A 77 -1.76 1.75 -2.76
N LEU A 78 -1.00 2.51 -1.98
CA LEU A 78 0.45 2.46 -1.98
C LEU A 78 0.95 1.72 -0.74
N TYR A 79 1.93 0.84 -0.96
CA TYR A 79 2.56 0.08 0.11
C TYR A 79 4.05 -0.15 -0.19
N THR A 80 4.80 -0.50 0.84
CA THR A 80 6.20 -0.94 0.73
C THR A 80 6.34 -2.35 1.25
N VAL A 81 7.35 -3.08 0.77
CA VAL A 81 7.67 -4.44 1.23
C VAL A 81 9.02 -4.40 1.95
N THR A 82 9.06 -4.90 3.18
CA THR A 82 10.28 -4.94 4.01
C THR A 82 10.38 -6.28 4.75
N PRO A 83 11.58 -6.84 4.98
CA PRO A 83 11.72 -7.97 5.88
C PRO A 83 11.42 -7.57 7.34
N GLU A 84 10.67 -8.39 8.07
CA GLU A 84 10.56 -8.30 9.54
C GLU A 84 11.73 -9.02 10.20
N ASN A 85 12.11 -10.18 9.63
CA ASN A 85 13.27 -10.97 10.02
C ASN A 85 13.77 -11.78 8.81
N LYS A 86 14.58 -12.82 9.05
CA LYS A 86 15.15 -13.66 7.96
C LYS A 86 14.11 -14.44 7.15
N VAL A 87 12.92 -14.67 7.70
CA VAL A 87 11.90 -15.56 7.14
C VAL A 87 10.61 -14.81 6.80
N GLU A 88 10.29 -13.77 7.56
CA GLU A 88 9.02 -13.05 7.47
C GLU A 88 9.15 -11.71 6.74
N ILE A 89 8.11 -11.36 6.01
CA ILE A 89 7.98 -10.13 5.25
C ILE A 89 6.79 -9.34 5.78
N ILE A 90 6.92 -8.02 5.82
CA ILE A 90 5.84 -7.08 6.06
C ILE A 90 5.53 -6.32 4.76
N SER A 91 4.24 -6.21 4.44
CA SER A 91 3.70 -5.22 3.51
C SER A 91 3.12 -4.06 4.33
N ALA A 92 3.79 -2.92 4.36
CA ALA A 92 3.34 -1.75 5.10
C ALA A 92 2.55 -0.80 4.18
N ILE A 93 1.25 -0.61 4.46
CA ILE A 93 0.36 0.28 3.74
C ILE A 93 0.71 1.73 4.10
N LEU A 94 1.07 2.52 3.10
CA LEU A 94 1.50 3.90 3.26
C LEU A 94 0.34 4.88 3.14
N GLU A 95 -0.53 4.68 2.16
CA GLU A 95 -1.69 5.55 1.88
C GLU A 95 -2.60 4.92 0.80
N TRP A 96 -3.83 5.43 0.64
CA TRP A 96 -4.66 5.18 -0.54
C TRP A 96 -5.41 6.44 -0.96
N PHE A 97 -5.58 6.63 -2.26
CA PHE A 97 -6.19 7.84 -2.79
C PHE A 97 -6.84 7.60 -4.16
N ASN A 98 -7.71 8.53 -4.56
CA ASN A 98 -8.35 8.54 -5.87
C ASN A 98 -7.31 8.81 -6.98
N HIS A 99 -7.77 8.77 -8.23
CA HIS A 99 -6.90 8.97 -9.39
C HIS A 99 -6.17 10.30 -9.43
N LYS A 100 -6.89 11.40 -9.19
CA LYS A 100 -6.34 12.75 -9.31
C LYS A 100 -5.28 13.00 -8.26
N ASP A 101 -5.54 12.57 -7.03
CA ASP A 101 -4.58 12.68 -5.93
C ASP A 101 -3.37 11.79 -6.15
N TYR A 102 -3.54 10.63 -6.79
CA TYR A 102 -2.43 9.77 -7.19
C TYR A 102 -1.48 10.44 -8.16
N GLU A 103 -2.01 10.99 -9.25
CA GLU A 103 -1.17 11.65 -10.26
C GLU A 103 -0.42 12.83 -9.66
N ARG A 104 -1.11 13.65 -8.86
CA ARG A 104 -0.49 14.77 -8.15
C ARG A 104 0.64 14.32 -7.22
N LYS A 105 0.43 13.25 -6.44
CA LYS A 105 1.44 12.73 -5.50
C LYS A 105 2.65 12.13 -6.23
N MET A 106 2.40 11.42 -7.33
CA MET A 106 3.42 10.77 -8.14
C MET A 106 4.09 11.71 -9.16
N LYS A 107 3.61 12.95 -9.29
CA LYS A 107 4.08 13.96 -10.25
C LYS A 107 4.03 13.45 -11.70
N TYR A 108 2.93 12.77 -12.03
CA TYR A 108 2.60 12.41 -13.41
C TYR A 108 1.91 13.56 -14.14
#